data_AF-A0A9P0GHL3-F1
#
_entry.id   AF-A0A9P0GHL3-F1
#
_cell.length_a   1.000
_cell.length_b   1.000
_cell.length_c   1.000
_cell.angle_alpha   90.00
_cell.angle_beta   90.00
_cell.angle_gamma   90.00
#
_symmetry.space_group_name_H-M   'P 1'
#
loop_
_entity.id
_entity.type
_entity.pdbx_description
1 polymer ?
#
loop_
_entity_poly.entity_id
_entity_poly.type
_entity_poly.pdbx_seq_one_letter_code
_entity_poly.pdbx_strand_id
1 'polypeptide(L)'
;MDEASGIPHGPPMNILPPTPAGLESLYSLCRKIYPDQVNPLQVTALLKFWLGGPDPLDYISMYANPGIPHENIPPHWHYISFGLSDLHGDGRVHDVTGPEGLSGFGFELSFRLRREPEETAPPTWPATLMQSLAKYVFQSGNALCSGDHVSWHCALDNSESRMQHMLMTTDLQLKTAHTPFGTVDFIQIVGICTEELKAAQQWNGAGILDMITRMPSAGGPWHVTDMRRGESIFELDMNAHEEVERGFELEGSNLSGVSARCSWMEQDPSKIVSQFKDFSDEHIDEFRMKSPLQQGGNLFLGNRCVTDSAELISIKKLEGVHLVFNLEAGSLLPLAIRGRVKHGRHFTFKSVLGETAITLVAHSVTGTLVENEHPFVTQGSWLQVLISDDLAQDMAVTFQVLANPEALSLPKTFSWPDKRLSITIVSDKL
;
A
#
# COMPACT_ATOMS: atom_id res chain seq x y z
N MET A 1 13.22 -7.64 81.32
CA MET A 1 12.13 -6.84 80.73
C MET A 1 12.79 -5.94 79.74
N ASP A 2 12.80 -6.43 78.51
CA ASP A 2 13.39 -5.82 77.32
C ASP A 2 12.53 -4.67 76.82
N GLU A 3 13.15 -3.56 76.46
CA GLU A 3 12.58 -2.59 75.52
C GLU A 3 13.71 -1.78 74.87
N ALA A 4 14.02 -2.12 73.62
CA ALA A 4 14.73 -1.24 72.69
C ALA A 4 14.30 -1.57 71.26
N SER A 5 13.29 -0.81 70.83
CA SER A 5 12.90 -0.44 69.46
C SER A 5 13.84 -0.87 68.32
N GLY A 6 13.37 -1.81 67.49
CA GLY A 6 13.81 -2.01 66.12
C GLY A 6 12.68 -1.70 65.15
N ILE A 7 12.65 -0.49 64.60
CA ILE A 7 11.81 -0.13 63.45
C ILE A 7 12.69 -0.27 62.20
N PRO A 8 12.39 -1.16 61.23
CA PRO A 8 13.03 -1.09 59.93
C PRO A 8 12.28 -0.08 59.07
N HIS A 9 12.75 1.16 59.04
CA HIS A 9 12.42 2.10 57.97
C HIS A 9 13.35 1.84 56.78
N GLY A 10 12.94 0.92 55.90
CA GLY A 10 13.31 1.01 54.49
C GLY A 10 12.33 1.96 53.79
N PRO A 11 12.77 2.79 52.83
CA PRO A 11 11.83 3.56 52.04
C PRO A 11 10.93 2.59 51.24
N PRO A 12 9.63 2.87 51.07
CA PRO A 12 8.78 2.06 50.22
C PRO A 12 9.39 2.03 48.80
N MET A 13 9.54 0.84 48.24
CA MET A 13 9.85 0.64 46.83
C MET A 13 8.90 1.51 46.01
N ASN A 14 9.46 2.48 45.29
CA ASN A 14 8.71 3.41 44.46
C ASN A 14 7.73 2.64 43.55
N ILE A 15 6.45 2.92 43.75
CA ILE A 15 5.31 2.44 42.99
C ILE A 15 5.30 3.22 41.68
N LEU A 16 6.22 2.91 40.78
CA LEU A 16 5.97 3.15 39.35
C LEU A 16 4.96 2.07 38.92
N PRO A 17 3.89 2.42 38.18
CA PRO A 17 3.00 1.41 37.64
C PRO A 17 3.84 0.42 36.83
N PRO A 18 3.58 -0.90 36.95
CA PRO A 18 4.35 -1.89 36.22
C PRO A 18 4.27 -1.58 34.72
N THR A 19 5.42 -1.62 34.04
CA THR A 19 5.47 -1.50 32.58
C THR A 19 4.50 -2.51 31.96
N PRO A 20 3.62 -2.09 31.02
CA PRO A 20 2.71 -3.00 30.35
C PRO A 20 3.45 -4.20 29.75
N ALA A 21 2.87 -5.40 29.84
CA ALA A 21 3.59 -6.64 29.53
C ALA A 21 4.01 -6.74 28.05
N GLY A 22 3.18 -6.24 27.12
CA GLY A 22 3.52 -6.16 25.70
C GLY A 22 4.68 -5.19 25.48
N LEU A 23 4.60 -4.00 26.08
CA LEU A 23 5.66 -3.00 26.01
C LEU A 23 7.00 -3.52 26.58
N GLU A 24 6.97 -4.23 27.71
CA GLU A 24 8.16 -4.79 28.35
C GLU A 24 8.83 -5.87 27.49
N SER A 25 8.04 -6.71 26.79
CA SER A 25 8.57 -7.67 25.82
C SER A 25 9.33 -6.97 24.68
N LEU A 26 8.76 -5.89 24.13
CA LEU A 26 9.38 -5.14 23.03
C LEU A 26 10.61 -4.35 23.51
N TYR A 27 10.56 -3.74 24.70
CA TYR A 27 11.72 -3.09 25.32
C TYR A 27 12.85 -4.08 25.62
N SER A 28 12.51 -5.30 26.05
CA SER A 28 13.49 -6.36 26.26
C SER A 28 14.21 -6.75 24.97
N LEU A 29 13.51 -6.75 23.82
CA LEU A 29 14.14 -6.93 22.52
C LEU A 29 15.07 -5.75 22.17
N CYS A 30 14.60 -4.52 22.35
CA CYS A 30 15.42 -3.32 22.10
C CYS A 30 16.71 -3.32 22.94
N ARG A 31 16.63 -3.72 24.22
CA ARG A 31 17.79 -3.85 25.12
C ARG A 31 18.81 -4.90 24.67
N LYS A 32 18.39 -5.95 23.94
CA LYS A 32 19.32 -6.93 23.37
C LYS A 32 20.13 -6.34 22.21
N ILE A 33 19.53 -5.44 21.44
CA ILE A 33 20.19 -4.78 20.30
C ILE A 33 21.04 -3.60 20.78
N TYR A 34 20.55 -2.84 21.76
CA TYR A 34 21.18 -1.63 22.28
C TYR A 34 21.45 -1.73 23.80
N PRO A 35 22.35 -2.63 24.24
CA PRO A 35 22.58 -2.87 25.67
C PRO A 35 23.14 -1.64 26.40
N ASP A 36 23.90 -0.79 25.71
CA ASP A 36 24.54 0.39 26.29
C ASP A 36 23.62 1.63 26.34
N GLN A 37 22.42 1.56 25.75
CA GLN A 37 21.46 2.67 25.64
C GLN A 37 20.19 2.37 26.42
N VAL A 38 20.33 2.25 27.75
CA VAL A 38 19.23 1.88 28.66
C VAL A 38 18.09 2.92 28.73
N ASN A 39 18.36 4.17 28.36
CA ASN A 39 17.40 5.27 28.36
C ASN A 39 17.52 6.06 27.04
N PRO A 40 17.03 5.51 25.91
CA PRO A 40 17.05 6.23 24.63
C PRO A 40 16.17 7.48 24.70
N LEU A 41 16.38 8.43 23.78
CA LEU A 41 15.39 9.48 23.60
C LEU A 41 14.08 8.84 23.17
N GLN A 42 12.98 9.24 23.81
CA GLN A 42 11.67 8.69 23.51
C GLN A 42 10.65 9.82 23.41
N VAL A 43 9.92 9.85 22.30
CA VAL A 43 8.75 10.70 22.13
C VAL A 43 7.54 9.94 22.63
N THR A 44 6.61 10.63 23.31
CA THR A 44 5.36 10.03 23.77
C THR A 44 4.17 10.91 23.43
N ALA A 45 3.05 10.29 23.05
CA ALA A 45 1.80 11.01 22.84
C ALA A 45 1.34 11.69 24.15
N LEU A 46 1.13 13.01 24.10
CA LEU A 46 0.72 13.79 25.28
C LEU A 46 -0.66 13.37 25.80
N LEU A 47 -1.62 13.22 24.90
CA LEU A 47 -2.92 12.61 25.17
C LEU A 47 -2.93 11.22 24.51
N LYS A 48 -3.07 10.18 25.31
CA LYS A 48 -3.07 8.79 24.83
C LYS A 48 -4.26 8.51 23.92
N PHE A 49 -4.08 7.60 22.97
CA PHE A 49 -5.09 7.30 21.95
C PHE A 49 -6.41 6.81 22.56
N TRP A 50 -6.36 5.89 23.54
CA TRP A 50 -7.55 5.41 24.27
C TRP A 50 -8.24 6.48 25.14
N LEU A 51 -7.63 7.66 25.30
CA LEU A 51 -8.23 8.83 25.96
C LEU A 51 -8.76 9.86 24.95
N GLY A 52 -8.90 9.48 23.67
CA GLY A 52 -9.33 10.37 22.59
C GLY A 52 -8.23 11.24 22.00
N GLY A 53 -6.96 10.89 22.26
CA GLY A 53 -5.81 11.52 21.61
C GLY A 53 -5.76 11.24 20.10
N PRO A 54 -5.17 12.13 19.30
CA PRO A 54 -5.12 11.95 17.84
C PRO A 54 -4.05 10.95 17.39
N ASP A 55 -3.07 10.65 18.23
CA ASP A 55 -1.82 9.96 17.88
C ASP A 55 -1.85 8.51 18.41
N PRO A 56 -1.91 7.49 17.52
CA PRO A 56 -2.04 6.09 17.92
C PRO A 56 -0.79 5.47 18.53
N LEU A 57 0.41 5.98 18.21
CA LEU A 57 1.64 5.46 18.78
C LEU A 57 1.87 6.11 20.14
N ASP A 58 1.89 5.29 21.18
CA ASP A 58 2.12 5.73 22.55
C ASP A 58 3.53 6.24 22.77
N TYR A 59 4.50 5.52 22.19
CA TYR A 59 5.92 5.77 22.33
C TYR A 59 6.63 5.58 20.99
N ILE A 60 7.69 6.35 20.77
CA ILE A 60 8.65 6.15 19.68
C ILE A 60 10.05 6.30 20.28
N SER A 61 10.77 5.20 20.41
CA SER A 61 12.14 5.18 20.92
C SER A 61 13.14 5.47 19.81
N MET A 62 14.18 6.23 20.12
CA MET A 62 15.19 6.69 19.15
C MET A 62 16.58 6.29 19.63
N TYR A 63 17.18 5.32 18.93
CA TYR A 63 18.49 4.77 19.26
C TYR A 63 19.58 5.30 18.33
N ALA A 64 20.78 5.50 18.88
CA ALA A 64 21.98 5.72 18.08
C ALA A 64 22.52 4.36 17.64
N ASN A 65 22.63 4.11 16.34
CA ASN A 65 23.27 2.93 15.81
C ASN A 65 24.60 3.31 15.16
N PRO A 66 25.75 2.76 15.61
CA PRO A 66 27.06 3.10 15.05
C PRO A 66 27.25 2.59 13.62
N GLY A 67 26.35 1.73 13.12
CA GLY A 67 26.51 1.03 11.86
C GLY A 67 27.64 0.01 11.90
N ILE A 68 27.98 -0.51 10.73
CA ILE A 68 29.04 -1.49 10.52
C ILE A 68 29.79 -1.07 9.24
N PRO A 69 30.81 -0.19 9.35
CA PRO A 69 31.44 0.41 8.17
C PRO A 69 32.04 -0.61 7.18
N HIS A 70 32.57 -1.73 7.66
CA HIS A 70 33.15 -2.77 6.80
C HIS A 70 32.09 -3.60 6.06
N GLU A 71 30.83 -3.53 6.47
CA GLU A 71 29.67 -4.10 5.76
C GLU A 71 28.90 -3.02 4.98
N ASN A 72 29.46 -1.81 4.82
CA ASN A 72 28.82 -0.67 4.19
C ASN A 72 27.51 -0.22 4.87
N ILE A 73 27.40 -0.41 6.18
CA ILE A 73 26.27 0.07 6.99
C ILE A 73 26.70 1.37 7.68
N PRO A 74 26.14 2.54 7.31
CA PRO A 74 26.53 3.82 7.88
C PRO A 74 25.99 3.98 9.32
N PRO A 75 26.60 4.87 10.13
CA PRO A 75 25.97 5.35 11.36
C PRO A 75 24.59 5.94 11.09
N HIS A 76 23.61 5.62 11.91
CA HIS A 76 22.22 6.02 11.72
C HIS A 76 21.45 6.12 13.03
N TRP A 77 20.32 6.83 12.99
CA TRP A 77 19.30 6.81 14.02
C TRP A 77 18.29 5.72 13.72
N HIS A 78 17.95 4.91 14.72
CA HIS A 78 16.97 3.84 14.60
C HIS A 78 15.74 4.13 15.46
N TYR A 79 14.61 4.37 14.80
CA TYR A 79 13.32 4.67 15.42
C TYR A 79 12.49 3.41 15.52
N ILE A 80 11.84 3.19 16.65
CA ILE A 80 10.99 2.01 16.91
C ILE A 80 9.69 2.51 17.55
N SER A 81 8.54 2.20 16.94
CA SER A 81 7.24 2.57 17.49
C SER A 81 6.72 1.56 18.51
N PHE A 82 5.78 2.03 19.32
CA PHE A 82 4.98 1.21 20.23
C PHE A 82 3.56 1.75 20.24
N GLY A 83 2.60 0.95 19.78
CA GLY A 83 1.16 1.27 19.81
C GLY A 83 0.33 0.57 18.73
N LEU A 84 0.96 0.09 17.66
CA LEU A 84 0.29 -0.73 16.64
C LEU A 84 0.06 -2.16 17.14
N SER A 85 0.97 -2.67 17.97
CA SER A 85 0.78 -3.90 18.73
C SER A 85 -0.03 -3.67 19.99
N ASP A 86 -0.59 -4.75 20.56
CA ASP A 86 -1.22 -4.67 21.87
C ASP A 86 -0.15 -4.57 22.96
N LEU A 87 0.01 -3.36 23.50
CA LEU A 87 0.96 -3.08 24.57
C LEU A 87 0.44 -3.55 25.95
N HIS A 88 -0.88 -3.59 26.12
CA HIS A 88 -1.53 -3.61 27.43
C HIS A 88 -2.29 -4.90 27.75
N GLY A 89 -2.95 -5.51 26.77
CA GLY A 89 -3.69 -6.76 26.96
C GLY A 89 -5.03 -6.63 27.65
N ASP A 90 -5.59 -5.42 27.74
CA ASP A 90 -6.78 -5.12 28.54
C ASP A 90 -7.96 -4.52 27.75
N GLY A 91 -7.89 -4.56 26.42
CA GLY A 91 -9.00 -4.12 25.57
C GLY A 91 -9.12 -2.60 25.40
N ARG A 92 -8.16 -1.81 25.89
CA ARG A 92 -8.25 -0.34 25.85
C ARG A 92 -8.09 0.29 24.46
N VAL A 93 -7.38 -0.39 23.56
CA VAL A 93 -7.16 0.03 22.16
C VAL A 93 -7.43 -1.14 21.23
N HIS A 94 -6.77 -2.27 21.48
CA HIS A 94 -6.85 -3.48 20.67
C HIS A 94 -7.73 -4.50 21.34
N ASP A 95 -8.47 -5.29 20.54
CA ASP A 95 -9.21 -6.44 21.05
C ASP A 95 -8.25 -7.45 21.68
N VAL A 96 -8.66 -8.04 22.81
CA VAL A 96 -7.78 -8.95 23.56
C VAL A 96 -7.62 -10.25 22.79
N THR A 97 -6.42 -10.45 22.27
CA THR A 97 -5.96 -11.68 21.63
C THR A 97 -5.12 -12.50 22.61
N GLY A 98 -5.24 -13.83 22.52
CA GLY A 98 -4.35 -14.75 23.25
C GLY A 98 -2.95 -14.81 22.64
N PRO A 99 -2.02 -15.58 23.24
CA PRO A 99 -0.62 -15.65 22.81
C PRO A 99 -0.41 -16.30 21.44
N GLU A 100 -1.39 -17.05 20.94
CA GLU A 100 -1.32 -17.81 19.68
C GLU A 100 -1.63 -16.95 18.44
N GLY A 101 -2.10 -15.70 18.63
CA GLY A 101 -2.50 -14.79 17.55
C GLY A 101 -1.49 -13.67 17.27
N LEU A 102 -1.93 -12.70 16.46
CA LEU A 102 -1.26 -11.42 16.29
C LEU A 102 -1.54 -10.53 17.51
N SER A 103 -0.54 -9.79 17.98
CA SER A 103 -0.74 -8.76 19.00
C SER A 103 -1.16 -7.45 18.34
N GLY A 104 -2.39 -6.99 18.58
CA GLY A 104 -2.94 -5.81 17.90
C GLY A 104 -2.95 -5.99 16.38
N PHE A 105 -2.35 -5.05 15.64
CA PHE A 105 -2.14 -5.20 14.19
C PHE A 105 -1.06 -6.22 13.82
N GLY A 106 -0.34 -6.79 14.79
CA GLY A 106 0.68 -7.82 14.58
C GLY A 106 2.05 -7.28 14.18
N PHE A 107 2.25 -5.97 14.16
CA PHE A 107 3.54 -5.36 13.87
C PHE A 107 3.76 -4.01 14.57
N GLU A 108 5.02 -3.58 14.60
CA GLU A 108 5.43 -2.20 14.90
C GLU A 108 6.26 -1.64 13.73
N LEU A 109 6.30 -0.31 13.61
CA LEU A 109 7.12 0.37 12.63
C LEU A 109 8.54 0.56 13.16
N SER A 110 9.53 0.40 12.28
CA SER A 110 10.88 0.92 12.49
C SER A 110 11.29 1.88 11.37
N PHE A 111 12.29 2.72 11.61
CA PHE A 111 12.88 3.58 10.60
C PHE A 111 14.37 3.76 10.85
N ARG A 112 15.18 3.76 9.79
CA ARG A 112 16.63 4.00 9.88
C ARG A 112 16.97 5.25 9.09
N LEU A 113 17.37 6.30 9.78
CA LEU A 113 17.76 7.58 9.19
C LEU A 113 19.27 7.73 9.28
N ARG A 114 19.95 7.92 8.15
CA ARG A 114 21.39 8.21 8.13
C ARG A 114 21.71 9.35 9.08
N ARG A 115 22.72 9.15 9.93
CA ARG A 115 23.16 10.16 10.90
C ARG A 115 24.15 11.10 10.25
N GLU A 116 23.91 12.40 10.38
CA GLU A 116 24.85 13.42 9.91
C GLU A 116 25.98 13.63 10.92
N PRO A 117 27.21 13.96 10.48
CA PRO A 117 28.35 14.12 11.39
C PRO A 117 28.15 15.16 12.50
N GLU A 118 27.36 16.20 12.24
CA GLU A 118 27.08 17.28 13.17
C GLU A 118 25.96 16.95 14.17
N GLU A 119 25.20 15.87 13.95
CA GLU A 119 24.07 15.50 14.80
C GLU A 119 24.53 14.82 16.09
N THR A 120 24.20 15.45 17.22
CA THR A 120 24.45 14.91 18.57
C THR A 120 23.25 14.17 19.16
N ALA A 121 22.05 14.35 18.59
CA ALA A 121 20.81 13.74 19.02
C ALA A 121 19.92 13.41 17.79
N PRO A 122 19.04 12.39 17.88
CA PRO A 122 18.16 12.05 16.77
C PRO A 122 17.13 13.16 16.50
N PRO A 123 16.90 13.55 15.24
CA PRO A 123 15.81 14.47 14.90
C PRO A 123 14.44 13.83 15.21
N THR A 124 13.45 14.65 15.57
CA THR A 124 12.14 14.15 15.99
C THR A 124 11.10 14.07 14.88
N TRP A 125 11.35 14.64 13.70
CA TRP A 125 10.40 14.61 12.57
C TRP A 125 9.95 13.21 12.15
N PRO A 126 10.77 12.12 12.25
CA PRO A 126 10.29 10.79 11.89
C PRO A 126 9.15 10.31 12.79
N ALA A 127 9.04 10.82 14.02
CA ALA A 127 7.90 10.53 14.88
C ALA A 127 6.58 10.97 14.24
N THR A 128 6.54 12.15 13.59
CA THR A 128 5.35 12.65 12.90
C THR A 128 4.99 11.79 11.68
N LEU A 129 6.00 11.33 10.92
CA LEU A 129 5.81 10.40 9.81
C LEU A 129 5.19 9.08 10.30
N MET A 130 5.79 8.46 11.32
CA MET A 130 5.34 7.19 11.88
C MET A 130 3.92 7.30 12.47
N GLN A 131 3.60 8.40 13.16
CA GLN A 131 2.23 8.65 13.64
C GLN A 131 1.22 8.74 12.49
N SER A 132 1.60 9.35 11.37
CA SER A 132 0.71 9.48 10.22
C SER A 132 0.45 8.13 9.53
N LEU A 133 1.47 7.28 9.42
CA LEU A 133 1.30 5.90 8.96
C LEU A 133 0.43 5.08 9.92
N ALA A 134 0.65 5.21 11.23
CA ALA A 134 -0.21 4.54 12.22
C ALA A 134 -1.67 4.99 12.11
N LYS A 135 -1.94 6.29 11.93
CA LYS A 135 -3.31 6.79 11.69
C LYS A 135 -3.94 6.13 10.47
N TYR A 136 -3.21 5.98 9.38
CA TYR A 136 -3.69 5.27 8.20
C TYR A 136 -4.06 3.81 8.52
N VAL A 137 -3.21 3.08 9.25
CA VAL A 137 -3.48 1.67 9.63
C VAL A 137 -4.73 1.58 10.51
N PHE A 138 -4.86 2.44 11.53
CA PHE A 138 -6.04 2.47 12.41
C PHE A 138 -7.33 2.89 11.68
N GLN A 139 -7.26 3.77 10.69
CA GLN A 139 -8.44 4.23 9.93
C GLN A 139 -8.89 3.24 8.86
N SER A 140 -7.94 2.59 8.18
CA SER A 140 -8.23 1.70 7.05
C SER A 140 -8.38 0.24 7.47
N GLY A 141 -7.76 -0.17 8.58
CA GLY A 141 -7.60 -1.58 8.97
C GLY A 141 -6.56 -2.34 8.14
N ASN A 142 -5.88 -1.67 7.19
CA ASN A 142 -4.88 -2.30 6.34
C ASN A 142 -3.53 -2.33 7.05
N ALA A 143 -3.07 -3.54 7.38
CA ALA A 143 -1.70 -3.75 7.86
C ALA A 143 -0.68 -3.51 6.74
N LEU A 144 0.53 -3.10 7.12
CA LEU A 144 1.66 -2.93 6.22
C LEU A 144 2.54 -4.18 6.26
N CYS A 145 2.89 -4.71 5.10
CA CYS A 145 3.70 -5.91 4.94
C CYS A 145 5.02 -5.60 4.22
N SER A 146 6.01 -6.48 4.38
CA SER A 146 7.26 -6.37 3.60
C SER A 146 6.96 -6.47 2.10
N GLY A 147 7.49 -5.53 1.31
CA GLY A 147 7.25 -5.37 -0.12
C GLY A 147 6.13 -4.39 -0.46
N ASP A 148 5.36 -3.91 0.52
CA ASP A 148 4.37 -2.87 0.31
C ASP A 148 5.05 -1.51 0.03
N HIS A 149 4.31 -0.64 -0.65
CA HIS A 149 4.72 0.74 -0.91
C HIS A 149 3.68 1.71 -0.36
N VAL A 150 4.13 2.91 0.03
CA VAL A 150 3.26 4.02 0.41
C VAL A 150 3.62 5.25 -0.41
N SER A 151 2.67 5.68 -1.23
CA SER A 151 2.78 6.90 -2.03
C SER A 151 2.56 8.12 -1.14
N TRP A 152 3.63 8.87 -0.86
CA TRP A 152 3.59 10.00 0.08
C TRP A 152 3.52 11.39 -0.61
N HIS A 153 4.19 11.55 -1.76
CA HIS A 153 4.10 12.74 -2.64
C HIS A 153 4.62 14.06 -2.04
N CYS A 154 5.38 13.99 -0.95
CA CYS A 154 6.16 15.10 -0.42
C CYS A 154 7.42 14.57 0.26
N ALA A 155 8.43 15.42 0.50
CA ALA A 155 9.62 14.98 1.23
C ALA A 155 9.25 14.48 2.63
N LEU A 156 9.79 13.32 3.04
CA LEU A 156 9.41 12.68 4.30
C LEU A 156 9.67 13.57 5.54
N ASP A 157 10.66 14.45 5.45
CA ASP A 157 11.07 15.40 6.49
C ASP A 157 10.52 16.83 6.28
N ASN A 158 9.65 17.02 5.29
CA ASN A 158 9.15 18.32 4.81
C ASN A 158 10.26 19.28 4.30
N SER A 159 11.40 18.74 3.88
CA SER A 159 12.43 19.51 3.16
C SER A 159 12.19 19.50 1.64
N GLU A 160 13.23 19.82 0.86
CA GLU A 160 13.26 19.67 -0.60
C GLU A 160 13.89 18.33 -1.03
N SER A 161 13.92 17.33 -0.14
CA SER A 161 14.47 16.00 -0.44
C SER A 161 13.73 15.31 -1.58
N ARG A 162 14.48 14.50 -2.36
CA ARG A 162 13.94 13.60 -3.37
C ARG A 162 13.31 12.33 -2.76
N MET A 163 13.56 12.04 -1.47
CA MET A 163 12.90 10.94 -0.76
C MET A 163 11.45 11.33 -0.46
N GLN A 164 10.53 10.92 -1.33
CA GLN A 164 9.14 11.39 -1.31
C GLN A 164 8.10 10.27 -1.18
N HIS A 165 8.55 9.02 -1.05
CA HIS A 165 7.70 7.85 -0.92
C HIS A 165 8.39 6.82 -0.03
N MET A 166 7.70 5.72 0.28
CA MET A 166 8.21 4.68 1.17
C MET A 166 8.02 3.29 0.59
N LEU A 167 9.00 2.42 0.81
CA LEU A 167 8.85 0.96 0.78
C LEU A 167 8.86 0.43 2.20
N MET A 168 8.19 -0.70 2.39
CA MET A 168 8.12 -1.43 3.64
C MET A 168 8.97 -2.69 3.54
N THR A 169 9.80 -2.96 4.53
CA THR A 169 10.59 -4.19 4.60
C THR A 169 10.66 -4.71 6.03
N THR A 170 11.02 -5.98 6.23
CA THR A 170 11.21 -6.51 7.58
C THR A 170 12.50 -5.97 8.18
N ASP A 171 12.44 -5.44 9.41
CA ASP A 171 13.63 -4.99 10.12
C ASP A 171 14.58 -6.16 10.40
N LEU A 172 15.81 -6.07 9.88
CA LEU A 172 16.78 -7.16 9.91
C LEU A 172 17.33 -7.46 11.32
N GLN A 173 17.29 -6.48 12.23
CA GLN A 173 17.79 -6.66 13.59
C GLN A 173 16.68 -7.08 14.57
N LEU A 174 15.48 -6.51 14.44
CA LEU A 174 14.35 -6.78 15.34
C LEU A 174 13.56 -8.04 14.96
N LYS A 175 13.33 -8.27 13.66
CA LYS A 175 12.56 -9.40 13.11
C LYS A 175 11.17 -9.55 13.74
N THR A 176 10.98 -10.56 14.59
CA THR A 176 9.70 -10.91 15.23
C THR A 176 9.90 -11.05 16.73
N ALA A 177 9.01 -10.46 17.51
CA ALA A 177 8.89 -10.62 18.95
C ALA A 177 7.67 -11.46 19.32
N HIS A 178 7.81 -12.24 20.40
CA HIS A 178 6.69 -12.92 21.05
C HIS A 178 6.32 -12.17 22.32
N THR A 179 5.07 -11.75 22.41
CA THR A 179 4.50 -11.08 23.58
C THR A 179 3.43 -11.97 24.23
N PRO A 180 3.01 -11.70 25.47
CA PRO A 180 1.87 -12.41 26.08
C PRO A 180 0.56 -12.26 25.29
N PHE A 181 0.47 -11.28 24.38
CA PHE A 181 -0.74 -10.91 23.64
C PHE A 181 -0.67 -11.29 22.16
N GLY A 182 0.38 -12.00 21.75
CA GLY A 182 0.59 -12.46 20.38
C GLY A 182 1.95 -12.08 19.80
N THR A 183 2.13 -12.36 18.52
CA THR A 183 3.34 -12.04 17.75
C THR A 183 3.35 -10.61 17.26
N VAL A 184 4.55 -10.02 17.20
CA VAL A 184 4.79 -8.67 16.69
C VAL A 184 5.98 -8.70 15.74
N ASP A 185 5.74 -8.46 14.46
CA ASP A 185 6.80 -8.23 13.47
C ASP A 185 7.26 -6.76 13.49
N PHE A 186 8.43 -6.48 12.94
CA PHE A 186 8.92 -5.11 12.80
C PHE A 186 9.06 -4.76 11.32
N ILE A 187 8.29 -3.77 10.89
CA ILE A 187 8.23 -3.28 9.51
C ILE A 187 9.00 -1.97 9.42
N GLN A 188 10.18 -2.06 8.81
CA GLN A 188 11.04 -0.92 8.54
C GLN A 188 10.54 -0.12 7.35
N ILE A 189 10.42 1.18 7.56
CA ILE A 189 10.17 2.20 6.54
C ILE A 189 11.50 2.47 5.80
N VAL A 190 11.45 2.49 4.47
CA VAL A 190 12.59 2.82 3.59
C VAL A 190 12.18 3.97 2.67
N GLY A 191 12.82 5.13 2.80
CA GLY A 191 12.55 6.28 1.95
C GLY A 191 13.08 6.09 0.54
N ILE A 192 12.23 6.35 -0.46
CA ILE A 192 12.52 6.14 -1.88
C ILE A 192 12.09 7.34 -2.75
N CYS A 193 12.70 7.43 -3.93
CA CYS A 193 12.36 8.40 -4.97
C CYS A 193 11.05 8.04 -5.69
N THR A 194 10.49 8.99 -6.45
CA THR A 194 9.29 8.76 -7.28
C THR A 194 9.53 7.71 -8.37
N GLU A 195 10.71 7.66 -8.96
CA GLU A 195 11.09 6.69 -9.99
C GLU A 195 11.12 5.26 -9.41
N GLU A 196 11.66 5.12 -8.20
CA GLU A 196 11.72 3.86 -7.46
C GLU A 196 10.32 3.37 -7.06
N LEU A 197 9.43 4.28 -6.67
CA LEU A 197 8.03 3.95 -6.42
C LEU A 197 7.35 3.40 -7.68
N LYS A 198 7.51 4.10 -8.81
CA LYS A 198 6.94 3.66 -10.10
C LYS A 198 7.43 2.28 -10.48
N ALA A 199 8.72 2.01 -10.28
CA ALA A 199 9.29 0.69 -10.55
C ALA A 199 8.75 -0.40 -9.61
N ALA A 200 8.56 -0.09 -8.32
CA ALA A 200 7.94 -1.01 -7.36
C ALA A 200 6.48 -1.32 -7.70
N GLN A 201 5.74 -0.33 -8.21
CA GLN A 201 4.37 -0.48 -8.70
C GLN A 201 4.31 -1.28 -10.02
N GLN A 202 5.30 -1.11 -10.89
CA GLN A 202 5.41 -1.85 -12.14
C GLN A 202 5.75 -3.32 -11.89
N TRP A 203 6.84 -3.59 -11.18
CA TRP A 203 7.34 -4.93 -10.89
C TRP A 203 6.85 -5.37 -9.50
N ASN A 204 7.69 -5.23 -8.47
CA ASN A 204 7.29 -5.45 -7.08
C ASN A 204 8.27 -4.77 -6.11
N GLY A 205 7.82 -4.48 -4.88
CA GLY A 205 8.66 -3.83 -3.87
C GLY A 205 9.85 -4.68 -3.42
N ALA A 206 9.72 -6.02 -3.40
CA ALA A 206 10.80 -6.92 -2.98
C ALA A 206 12.02 -6.84 -3.91
N GLY A 207 11.79 -6.80 -5.22
CA GLY A 207 12.84 -6.64 -6.23
C GLY A 207 13.56 -5.30 -6.11
N ILE A 208 12.81 -4.21 -5.92
CA ILE A 208 13.41 -2.88 -5.68
C ILE A 208 14.21 -2.84 -4.37
N LEU A 209 13.71 -3.47 -3.31
CA LEU A 209 14.45 -3.59 -2.04
C LEU A 209 15.74 -4.38 -2.21
N ASP A 210 15.77 -5.45 -3.02
CA ASP A 210 16.99 -6.21 -3.32
C ASP A 210 18.03 -5.34 -4.07
N MET A 211 17.58 -4.55 -5.03
CA MET A 211 18.44 -3.58 -5.73
C MET A 211 19.03 -2.55 -4.75
N ILE A 212 18.20 -1.97 -3.87
CA ILE A 212 18.65 -1.02 -2.83
C ILE A 212 19.66 -1.70 -1.87
N THR A 213 19.43 -2.97 -1.51
CA THR A 213 20.31 -3.74 -0.61
C THR A 213 21.75 -3.80 -1.14
N ARG A 214 21.89 -3.97 -2.46
CA ARG A 214 23.19 -4.05 -3.17
C ARG A 214 23.90 -2.70 -3.32
N MET A 215 23.22 -1.58 -3.06
CA MET A 215 23.71 -0.23 -3.31
C MET A 215 23.89 0.56 -2.00
N PRO A 216 25.12 0.67 -1.46
CA PRO A 216 25.39 1.41 -0.23
C PRO A 216 24.91 2.87 -0.24
N SER A 217 24.93 3.53 -1.39
CA SER A 217 24.47 4.92 -1.56
C SER A 217 22.94 5.07 -1.59
N ALA A 218 22.20 4.00 -1.88
CA ALA A 218 20.73 4.01 -1.92
C ALA A 218 20.09 3.60 -0.58
N GLY A 219 20.79 2.76 0.18
CA GLY A 219 20.39 2.34 1.53
C GLY A 219 21.22 1.19 2.08
N GLY A 220 21.80 0.38 1.18
CA GLY A 220 22.70 -0.70 1.53
C GLY A 220 22.02 -1.84 2.30
N PRO A 221 22.80 -2.72 2.94
CA PRO A 221 22.28 -3.97 3.52
C PRO A 221 21.18 -3.79 4.57
N TRP A 222 21.12 -2.65 5.24
CA TRP A 222 20.12 -2.35 6.28
C TRP A 222 19.09 -1.30 5.83
N HIS A 223 19.04 -0.96 4.53
CA HIS A 223 18.09 0.01 3.96
C HIS A 223 18.03 1.34 4.73
N VAL A 224 19.20 1.87 5.09
CA VAL A 224 19.30 3.15 5.81
C VAL A 224 18.88 4.28 4.87
N THR A 225 17.82 5.00 5.23
CA THR A 225 17.32 6.12 4.43
C THR A 225 18.24 7.33 4.59
N ASP A 226 18.73 7.85 3.47
CA ASP A 226 19.47 9.11 3.41
C ASP A 226 18.60 10.19 2.75
N MET A 227 18.16 11.17 3.54
CA MET A 227 17.33 12.27 3.04
C MET A 227 18.10 13.22 2.11
N ARG A 228 19.45 13.15 2.08
CA ARG A 228 20.28 13.95 1.18
C ARG A 228 20.60 13.24 -0.14
N ARG A 229 20.12 12.01 -0.34
CA ARG A 229 20.32 11.27 -1.58
C ARG A 229 19.69 12.02 -2.76
N GLY A 230 20.54 12.47 -3.67
CA GLY A 230 20.14 13.18 -4.89
C GLY A 230 19.84 12.27 -6.08
N GLU A 231 20.29 11.02 -6.04
CA GLU A 231 20.21 10.07 -7.15
C GLU A 231 19.33 8.85 -6.82
N SER A 232 18.49 8.44 -7.76
CA SER A 232 17.72 7.20 -7.71
C SER A 232 18.59 5.98 -8.05
N ILE A 233 18.13 4.77 -7.74
CA ILE A 233 18.81 3.52 -8.14
C ILE A 233 19.07 3.43 -9.66
N PHE A 234 18.26 4.11 -10.48
CA PHE A 234 18.39 4.13 -11.94
C PHE A 234 19.52 5.02 -12.44
N GLU A 235 19.89 6.04 -11.67
CA GLU A 235 21.04 6.90 -11.96
C GLU A 235 22.32 6.29 -11.36
N LEU A 236 22.19 5.55 -10.26
CA LEU A 236 23.29 4.84 -9.61
C LEU A 236 23.75 3.58 -10.37
N ASP A 237 22.83 2.86 -11.00
CA ASP A 237 23.12 1.66 -11.80
C ASP A 237 22.46 1.73 -13.18
N MET A 238 23.29 1.77 -14.22
CA MET A 238 22.84 1.83 -15.61
C MET A 238 22.02 0.58 -16.02
N ASN A 239 22.19 -0.55 -15.35
CA ASN A 239 21.47 -1.79 -15.64
C ASN A 239 20.13 -1.89 -14.90
N ALA A 240 19.80 -0.94 -14.02
CA ALA A 240 18.61 -1.00 -13.17
C ALA A 240 17.31 -1.13 -13.97
N HIS A 241 17.19 -0.43 -15.10
CA HIS A 241 16.02 -0.53 -15.98
C HIS A 241 15.87 -1.94 -16.57
N GLU A 242 16.95 -2.52 -17.08
CA GLU A 242 16.93 -3.87 -17.64
C GLU A 242 16.61 -4.92 -16.59
N GLU A 243 17.10 -4.72 -15.37
CA GLU A 243 16.81 -5.61 -14.25
C GLU A 243 15.33 -5.57 -13.85
N VAL A 244 14.73 -4.38 -13.77
CA VAL A 244 13.28 -4.21 -13.48
C VAL A 244 12.43 -4.82 -14.61
N GLU A 245 12.76 -4.57 -15.87
CA GLU A 245 12.03 -5.16 -17.00
C GLU A 245 12.13 -6.69 -17.03
N ARG A 246 13.32 -7.24 -16.79
CA ARG A 246 13.53 -8.69 -16.70
C ARG A 246 12.75 -9.29 -15.53
N GLY A 247 12.79 -8.64 -14.37
CA GLY A 247 12.03 -9.05 -13.18
C GLY A 247 10.53 -9.04 -13.46
N PHE A 248 10.02 -7.97 -14.08
CA PHE A 248 8.64 -7.85 -14.51
C PHE A 248 8.22 -8.96 -15.48
N GLU A 249 9.05 -9.30 -16.48
CA GLU A 249 8.73 -10.38 -17.42
C GLU A 249 8.73 -11.78 -16.79
N LEU A 250 9.57 -12.01 -15.77
CA LEU A 250 9.67 -13.32 -15.11
C LEU A 250 8.63 -13.50 -14.00
N GLU A 251 8.40 -12.46 -13.21
CA GLU A 251 7.62 -12.53 -11.96
C GLU A 251 6.26 -11.83 -12.04
N GLY A 252 6.07 -10.98 -13.05
CA GLY A 252 4.90 -10.14 -13.21
C GLY A 252 4.87 -8.95 -12.25
N SER A 253 3.68 -8.39 -12.06
CA SER A 253 3.41 -7.24 -11.20
C SER A 253 2.66 -7.63 -9.93
N ASN A 254 2.97 -6.96 -8.82
CA ASN A 254 2.17 -7.03 -7.59
C ASN A 254 0.99 -6.05 -7.56
N LEU A 255 0.91 -5.08 -8.49
CA LEU A 255 -0.21 -4.15 -8.54
C LEU A 255 -1.50 -4.88 -8.95
N SER A 256 -2.43 -5.06 -8.01
CA SER A 256 -3.67 -5.81 -8.21
C SER A 256 -4.80 -5.00 -8.84
N GLY A 257 -4.69 -3.67 -8.81
CA GLY A 257 -5.68 -2.79 -9.39
C GLY A 257 -5.40 -1.32 -9.12
N VAL A 258 -6.22 -0.47 -9.72
CA VAL A 258 -6.13 0.99 -9.62
C VAL A 258 -7.52 1.61 -9.55
N SER A 259 -7.61 2.78 -8.92
CA SER A 259 -8.74 3.69 -9.12
C SER A 259 -8.51 4.50 -10.38
N ALA A 260 -9.47 4.49 -11.30
CA ALA A 260 -9.30 5.10 -12.61
C ALA A 260 -10.64 5.59 -13.21
N ARG A 261 -10.62 6.29 -14.33
CA ARG A 261 -11.85 6.60 -15.08
C ARG A 261 -12.10 5.49 -16.10
N CYS A 262 -13.06 4.62 -15.78
CA CYS A 262 -13.46 3.51 -16.62
C CYS A 262 -14.96 3.25 -16.58
N SER A 263 -15.49 2.69 -17.67
CA SER A 263 -16.88 2.23 -17.78
C SER A 263 -16.96 1.03 -18.73
N TRP A 264 -18.12 0.38 -18.77
CA TRP A 264 -18.36 -0.74 -19.68
C TRP A 264 -19.81 -0.72 -20.17
N MET A 265 -20.06 -1.32 -21.33
CA MET A 265 -21.38 -1.50 -21.92
C MET A 265 -21.51 -2.92 -22.49
N GLU A 266 -22.73 -3.47 -22.47
CA GLU A 266 -23.04 -4.72 -23.16
C GLU A 266 -23.07 -4.47 -24.68
N GLN A 267 -22.32 -5.28 -25.44
CA GLN A 267 -22.39 -5.25 -26.90
C GLN A 267 -23.61 -6.04 -27.38
N ASP A 268 -24.51 -5.37 -28.10
CA ASP A 268 -25.63 -6.01 -28.77
C ASP A 268 -25.16 -6.63 -30.09
N PRO A 269 -25.25 -7.97 -30.27
CA PRO A 269 -24.86 -8.64 -31.51
C PRO A 269 -25.58 -8.11 -32.75
N SER A 270 -26.75 -7.48 -32.59
CA SER A 270 -27.59 -7.00 -33.69
C SER A 270 -27.21 -5.63 -34.25
N LYS A 271 -26.30 -4.88 -33.58
CA LYS A 271 -25.89 -3.52 -34.00
C LYS A 271 -24.52 -3.42 -34.66
N ILE A 272 -23.80 -4.55 -34.81
CA ILE A 272 -22.42 -4.58 -35.34
C ILE A 272 -22.33 -4.09 -36.81
N VAL A 273 -23.43 -4.15 -37.57
CA VAL A 273 -23.44 -3.77 -39.01
C VAL A 273 -23.73 -2.27 -39.25
N SER A 274 -24.22 -1.50 -38.27
CA SER A 274 -24.66 -0.11 -38.50
C SER A 274 -23.77 1.00 -37.92
N GLN A 275 -22.77 0.70 -37.08
CA GLN A 275 -21.96 1.75 -36.43
C GLN A 275 -20.67 2.16 -37.15
N PHE A 276 -20.38 1.61 -38.33
CA PHE A 276 -19.22 2.02 -39.14
C PHE A 276 -19.47 3.21 -40.08
N LYS A 277 -20.56 3.98 -39.90
CA LYS A 277 -20.83 5.15 -40.76
C LYS A 277 -21.20 6.47 -40.11
N ASP A 278 -21.61 6.53 -38.85
CA ASP A 278 -22.00 7.80 -38.23
C ASP A 278 -21.27 8.04 -36.90
N PHE A 279 -20.04 8.55 -37.02
CA PHE A 279 -19.44 9.40 -35.98
C PHE A 279 -19.25 10.79 -36.60
N SER A 280 -20.37 11.50 -36.78
CA SER A 280 -20.39 12.94 -36.99
C SER A 280 -21.23 13.60 -35.89
N ASP A 281 -20.53 14.23 -34.95
CA ASP A 281 -20.85 15.44 -34.16
C ASP A 281 -22.23 15.70 -33.50
N GLU A 282 -23.24 14.83 -33.51
CA GLU A 282 -24.59 15.22 -33.02
C GLU A 282 -25.13 14.55 -31.74
N HIS A 283 -24.34 13.83 -30.94
CA HIS A 283 -24.84 13.19 -29.70
C HIS A 283 -24.18 13.67 -28.40
N ILE A 284 -23.73 14.92 -28.35
CA ILE A 284 -23.18 15.54 -27.13
C ILE A 284 -24.24 16.30 -26.31
N ASP A 285 -25.42 16.62 -26.86
CA ASP A 285 -26.35 17.58 -26.23
C ASP A 285 -27.45 17.01 -25.30
N GLU A 286 -27.53 15.70 -25.07
CA GLU A 286 -28.53 15.14 -24.14
C GLU A 286 -28.07 15.11 -22.66
N PHE A 287 -26.81 15.49 -22.38
CA PHE A 287 -26.28 15.68 -21.03
C PHE A 287 -26.62 17.08 -20.46
N ARG A 288 -27.90 17.43 -20.41
CA ARG A 288 -28.36 18.60 -19.65
C ARG A 288 -28.92 18.16 -18.30
N MET A 289 -28.03 18.13 -17.31
CA MET A 289 -28.32 17.88 -15.90
C MET A 289 -29.54 18.69 -15.42
N LYS A 290 -30.53 17.99 -14.85
CA LYS A 290 -31.43 18.57 -13.85
C LYS A 290 -30.78 18.43 -12.48
N SER A 291 -30.27 19.54 -11.97
CA SER A 291 -29.91 19.69 -10.56
C SER A 291 -31.13 19.57 -9.65
N PRO A 292 -30.96 19.08 -8.42
CA PRO A 292 -31.46 19.86 -7.28
C PRO A 292 -30.35 20.21 -6.28
N LEU A 293 -30.42 21.46 -5.82
CA LEU A 293 -29.62 22.06 -4.77
C LEU A 293 -29.93 21.50 -3.36
N GLN A 294 -28.86 21.46 -2.55
CA GLN A 294 -28.76 21.72 -1.11
C GLN A 294 -29.67 20.96 -0.12
N GLN A 295 -29.03 20.19 0.78
CA GLN A 295 -28.96 20.52 2.22
C GLN A 295 -27.98 19.58 2.94
N GLY A 296 -27.18 20.16 3.85
CA GLY A 296 -26.17 19.45 4.62
C GLY A 296 -26.71 18.70 5.84
N GLY A 297 -25.81 17.95 6.47
CA GLY A 297 -26.02 17.36 7.80
C GLY A 297 -25.28 16.04 7.97
N ASN A 298 -24.35 16.01 8.94
CA ASN A 298 -23.79 14.79 9.55
C ASN A 298 -24.90 13.77 9.84
N LEU A 299 -24.58 12.47 9.79
CA LEU A 299 -24.82 11.54 10.92
C LEU A 299 -24.32 10.12 10.65
N PHE A 300 -23.72 9.59 11.71
CA PHE A 300 -23.42 8.19 11.98
C PHE A 300 -24.69 7.31 12.00
N LEU A 301 -24.45 6.04 11.69
CA LEU A 301 -25.14 4.80 12.07
C LEU A 301 -26.55 4.90 12.70
N GLY A 302 -27.55 4.42 11.97
CA GLY A 302 -28.88 4.12 12.50
C GLY A 302 -29.68 3.21 11.57
N ASN A 303 -30.02 2.01 12.04
CA ASN A 303 -30.88 1.02 11.39
C ASN A 303 -32.04 1.62 10.59
N ARG A 304 -32.02 1.43 9.26
CA ARG A 304 -33.23 1.35 8.43
C ARG A 304 -33.09 0.21 7.42
N CYS A 305 -33.98 -0.75 7.58
CA CYS A 305 -34.06 -1.97 6.81
C CYS A 305 -35.05 -1.80 5.65
N VAL A 306 -34.74 -2.48 4.54
CA VAL A 306 -35.56 -2.84 3.38
C VAL A 306 -35.95 -1.73 2.41
N THR A 307 -35.25 -1.66 1.26
CA THR A 307 -35.81 -1.70 -0.11
C THR A 307 -34.78 -1.50 -1.24
N ASP A 308 -33.46 -1.59 -1.00
CA ASP A 308 -32.44 -1.38 -2.05
C ASP A 308 -31.60 -2.63 -2.40
N SER A 309 -32.02 -3.82 -1.94
CA SER A 309 -31.13 -5.00 -1.87
C SER A 309 -31.23 -5.99 -3.03
N ALA A 310 -32.04 -5.75 -4.06
CA ALA A 310 -32.27 -6.76 -5.11
C ALA A 310 -31.31 -6.67 -6.31
N GLU A 311 -30.88 -5.46 -6.72
CA GLU A 311 -30.03 -5.29 -7.90
C GLU A 311 -28.55 -5.60 -7.61
N LEU A 312 -28.07 -5.33 -6.39
CA LEU A 312 -26.71 -5.62 -5.90
C LEU A 312 -26.36 -7.12 -5.86
N ILE A 313 -27.34 -8.02 -6.00
CA ILE A 313 -27.17 -9.48 -5.92
C ILE A 313 -27.39 -10.14 -7.29
N SER A 314 -27.90 -9.41 -8.28
CA SER A 314 -28.21 -9.99 -9.59
C SER A 314 -26.94 -10.30 -10.39
N ILE A 315 -26.71 -11.57 -10.68
CA ILE A 315 -25.65 -12.04 -11.57
C ILE A 315 -26.20 -12.08 -13.00
N LYS A 316 -25.55 -11.38 -13.92
CA LYS A 316 -25.90 -11.36 -15.34
C LYS A 316 -24.71 -11.81 -16.19
N LYS A 317 -24.94 -12.82 -17.03
CA LYS A 317 -24.01 -13.30 -18.05
C LYS A 317 -24.20 -12.46 -19.32
N LEU A 318 -23.13 -11.92 -19.87
CA LEU A 318 -23.15 -11.02 -21.03
C LEU A 318 -22.61 -11.75 -22.26
N GLU A 319 -23.20 -11.47 -23.42
CA GLU A 319 -22.74 -12.06 -24.69
C GLU A 319 -21.51 -11.37 -25.26
N GLY A 320 -21.33 -10.09 -24.98
CA GLY A 320 -20.21 -9.28 -25.45
C GLY A 320 -20.11 -7.99 -24.66
N VAL A 321 -18.91 -7.41 -24.59
CA VAL A 321 -18.64 -6.22 -23.78
C VAL A 321 -17.76 -5.21 -24.51
N HIS A 322 -18.06 -3.94 -24.27
CA HIS A 322 -17.24 -2.80 -24.71
C HIS A 322 -16.73 -2.09 -23.46
N LEU A 323 -15.42 -2.14 -23.25
CA LEU A 323 -14.76 -1.45 -22.15
C LEU A 323 -14.27 -0.08 -22.62
N VAL A 324 -14.43 0.93 -21.78
CA VAL A 324 -13.98 2.30 -22.06
C VAL A 324 -13.08 2.76 -20.93
N PHE A 325 -11.90 3.25 -21.30
CA PHE A 325 -10.88 3.76 -20.38
C PHE A 325 -10.46 5.16 -20.81
N ASN A 326 -10.17 6.02 -19.86
CA ASN A 326 -9.42 7.24 -20.16
C ASN A 326 -7.96 6.92 -20.49
N LEU A 327 -7.17 7.92 -20.88
CA LEU A 327 -5.79 7.70 -21.33
C LEU A 327 -4.92 7.14 -20.21
N GLU A 328 -5.06 7.69 -19.00
CA GLU A 328 -4.35 7.23 -17.81
C GLU A 328 -4.64 5.76 -17.51
N ALA A 329 -5.91 5.36 -17.41
CA ALA A 329 -6.29 3.96 -17.18
C ALA A 329 -5.86 3.03 -18.33
N GLY A 330 -6.04 3.49 -19.57
CA GLY A 330 -5.67 2.75 -20.77
C GLY A 330 -4.17 2.47 -20.84
N SER A 331 -3.33 3.39 -20.36
CA SER A 331 -1.88 3.23 -20.30
C SER A 331 -1.42 2.08 -19.39
N LEU A 332 -2.28 1.61 -18.48
CA LEU A 332 -2.01 0.49 -17.56
C LEU A 332 -2.45 -0.87 -18.12
N LEU A 333 -3.14 -0.93 -19.26
CA LEU A 333 -3.54 -2.19 -19.90
C LEU A 333 -2.34 -3.10 -20.24
N PRO A 334 -1.18 -2.60 -20.72
CA PRO A 334 0.02 -3.43 -20.87
C PRO A 334 0.44 -4.12 -19.57
N LEU A 335 0.42 -3.41 -18.44
CA LEU A 335 0.76 -3.96 -17.13
C LEU A 335 -0.28 -4.98 -16.68
N ALA A 336 -1.57 -4.66 -16.80
CA ALA A 336 -2.67 -5.54 -16.44
C ALA A 336 -2.61 -6.87 -17.23
N ILE A 337 -2.25 -6.83 -18.51
CA ILE A 337 -2.14 -8.04 -19.32
C ILE A 337 -0.81 -8.76 -19.09
N ARG A 338 0.32 -8.10 -19.36
CA ARG A 338 1.66 -8.72 -19.31
C ARG A 338 2.05 -9.10 -17.89
N GLY A 339 1.86 -8.21 -16.92
CA GLY A 339 2.33 -8.40 -15.55
C GLY A 339 1.35 -9.18 -14.66
N ARG A 340 0.07 -9.29 -15.03
CA ARG A 340 -0.94 -9.90 -14.16
C ARG A 340 -1.64 -11.08 -14.82
N VAL A 341 -2.42 -10.83 -15.86
CA VAL A 341 -3.21 -11.88 -16.51
C VAL A 341 -2.32 -13.00 -17.03
N LYS A 342 -1.23 -12.68 -17.74
CA LYS A 342 -0.27 -13.70 -18.23
C LYS A 342 0.46 -14.46 -17.11
N HIS A 343 0.49 -13.95 -15.89
CA HIS A 343 1.04 -14.63 -14.70
C HIS A 343 -0.05 -15.34 -13.89
N GLY A 344 -1.24 -15.54 -14.45
CA GLY A 344 -2.31 -16.27 -13.79
C GLY A 344 -3.01 -15.48 -12.68
N ARG A 345 -2.96 -14.14 -12.74
CA ARG A 345 -3.51 -13.22 -11.72
C ARG A 345 -4.65 -12.38 -12.31
N HIS A 346 -5.33 -11.62 -11.45
CA HIS A 346 -6.33 -10.64 -11.86
C HIS A 346 -5.80 -9.21 -11.81
N PHE A 347 -6.47 -8.29 -12.50
CA PHE A 347 -6.26 -6.85 -12.35
C PHE A 347 -7.60 -6.09 -12.36
N THR A 348 -7.80 -5.18 -11.41
CA THR A 348 -9.06 -4.46 -11.25
C THR A 348 -8.92 -2.96 -11.51
N PHE A 349 -9.77 -2.42 -12.36
CA PHE A 349 -10.00 -0.98 -12.49
C PHE A 349 -11.26 -0.62 -11.74
N LYS A 350 -11.15 0.23 -10.69
CA LYS A 350 -12.30 0.76 -9.94
C LYS A 350 -12.57 2.18 -10.39
N SER A 351 -13.81 2.47 -10.81
CA SER A 351 -14.19 3.80 -11.26
C SER A 351 -14.08 4.82 -10.13
N VAL A 352 -13.54 6.00 -10.43
CA VAL A 352 -13.57 7.17 -9.52
C VAL A 352 -14.89 7.94 -9.62
N LEU A 353 -15.71 7.66 -10.63
CA LEU A 353 -16.96 8.38 -10.89
C LEU A 353 -18.21 7.67 -10.33
N GLY A 354 -18.06 6.45 -9.80
CA GLY A 354 -19.16 5.68 -9.25
C GLY A 354 -18.73 4.28 -8.82
N GLU A 355 -19.70 3.41 -8.59
CA GLU A 355 -19.49 2.05 -8.05
C GLU A 355 -19.02 1.02 -9.09
N THR A 356 -18.74 1.44 -10.32
CA THR A 356 -18.31 0.53 -11.39
C THR A 356 -16.92 -0.04 -11.11
N ALA A 357 -16.77 -1.35 -11.27
CA ALA A 357 -15.48 -2.02 -11.25
C ALA A 357 -15.36 -3.00 -12.43
N ILE A 358 -14.18 -3.06 -13.05
CA ILE A 358 -13.86 -3.97 -14.14
C ILE A 358 -12.65 -4.81 -13.70
N THR A 359 -12.84 -6.12 -13.53
CA THR A 359 -11.76 -7.04 -13.19
C THR A 359 -11.43 -7.92 -14.40
N LEU A 360 -10.21 -7.79 -14.90
CA LEU A 360 -9.64 -8.70 -15.88
C LEU A 360 -9.08 -9.92 -15.14
N VAL A 361 -9.43 -11.12 -15.60
CA VAL A 361 -9.18 -12.36 -14.88
C VAL A 361 -8.46 -13.35 -15.79
N ALA A 362 -7.37 -13.95 -15.32
CA ALA A 362 -6.74 -15.10 -15.97
C ALA A 362 -7.49 -16.41 -15.68
N HIS A 363 -7.33 -17.41 -16.54
CA HIS A 363 -8.02 -18.71 -16.38
C HIS A 363 -7.69 -19.45 -15.07
N SER A 364 -6.51 -19.24 -14.50
CA SER A 364 -6.07 -19.89 -13.25
C SER A 364 -6.63 -19.26 -11.97
N VAL A 365 -7.32 -18.11 -12.05
CA VAL A 365 -7.86 -17.44 -10.87
C VAL A 365 -9.12 -18.18 -10.41
N THR A 366 -9.15 -18.59 -9.15
CA THR A 366 -10.29 -19.31 -8.55
C THR A 366 -11.29 -18.36 -7.88
N GLY A 367 -12.51 -18.83 -7.65
CA GLY A 367 -13.56 -18.04 -6.97
C GLY A 367 -14.18 -16.93 -7.83
N THR A 368 -14.01 -17.01 -9.15
CA THR A 368 -14.53 -16.05 -10.13
C THR A 368 -15.96 -16.42 -10.54
N LEU A 369 -16.67 -15.45 -11.13
CA LEU A 369 -18.01 -15.67 -11.69
C LEU A 369 -17.97 -16.06 -13.18
N VAL A 370 -16.80 -15.90 -13.80
CA VAL A 370 -16.57 -16.12 -15.23
C VAL A 370 -16.02 -17.52 -15.49
N GLU A 371 -16.45 -18.11 -16.60
CA GLU A 371 -16.03 -19.42 -17.09
C GLU A 371 -15.84 -19.36 -18.62
N ASN A 372 -15.26 -20.38 -19.24
CA ASN A 372 -14.95 -20.36 -20.68
C ASN A 372 -16.20 -20.17 -21.54
N GLU A 373 -17.34 -20.72 -21.12
CA GLU A 373 -18.63 -20.59 -21.79
C GLU A 373 -19.28 -19.22 -21.57
N HIS A 374 -18.92 -18.54 -20.48
CA HIS A 374 -19.48 -17.26 -20.07
C HIS A 374 -18.35 -16.32 -19.60
N PRO A 375 -17.55 -15.79 -20.55
CA PRO A 375 -16.35 -15.03 -20.23
C PRO A 375 -16.64 -13.64 -19.64
N PHE A 376 -17.87 -13.16 -19.75
CA PHE A 376 -18.27 -11.83 -19.29
C PHE A 376 -19.45 -11.97 -18.32
N VAL A 377 -19.22 -11.64 -17.05
CA VAL A 377 -20.25 -11.75 -16.01
C VAL A 377 -20.22 -10.51 -15.13
N THR A 378 -21.39 -9.92 -14.88
CA THR A 378 -21.54 -8.80 -13.95
C THR A 378 -22.35 -9.19 -12.73
N GLN A 379 -21.98 -8.66 -11.58
CA GLN A 379 -22.75 -8.69 -10.34
C GLN A 379 -22.98 -7.24 -9.90
N GLY A 380 -24.18 -6.71 -10.13
CA GLY A 380 -24.44 -5.28 -10.01
C GLY A 380 -23.54 -4.46 -10.95
N SER A 381 -22.74 -3.55 -10.39
CA SER A 381 -21.80 -2.68 -11.12
C SER A 381 -20.39 -3.28 -11.31
N TRP A 382 -20.14 -4.49 -10.78
CA TRP A 382 -18.86 -5.17 -10.87
C TRP A 382 -18.84 -6.17 -12.03
N LEU A 383 -18.11 -5.84 -13.09
CA LEU A 383 -17.87 -6.68 -14.25
C LEU A 383 -16.59 -7.50 -14.07
N GLN A 384 -16.68 -8.81 -14.30
CA GLN A 384 -15.54 -9.71 -14.49
C GLN A 384 -15.42 -10.10 -15.96
N VAL A 385 -14.19 -10.08 -16.48
CA VAL A 385 -13.84 -10.38 -17.86
C VAL A 385 -12.75 -11.46 -17.87
N LEU A 386 -13.09 -12.67 -18.29
CA LEU A 386 -12.13 -13.75 -18.49
C LEU A 386 -11.30 -13.49 -19.74
N ILE A 387 -9.99 -13.41 -19.56
CA ILE A 387 -9.02 -13.28 -20.63
C ILE A 387 -8.29 -14.62 -20.76
N SER A 388 -8.56 -15.35 -21.86
CA SER A 388 -7.89 -16.61 -22.16
C SER A 388 -6.43 -16.39 -22.56
N ASP A 389 -5.59 -17.43 -22.46
CA ASP A 389 -4.14 -17.31 -22.72
C ASP A 389 -3.82 -16.83 -24.14
N ASP A 390 -4.58 -17.28 -25.14
CA ASP A 390 -4.46 -16.83 -26.54
C ASP A 390 -4.82 -15.35 -26.68
N LEU A 391 -5.89 -14.90 -26.01
CA LEU A 391 -6.30 -13.50 -26.01
C LEU A 391 -5.30 -12.61 -25.27
N ALA A 392 -4.79 -13.07 -24.12
CA ALA A 392 -3.77 -12.36 -23.35
C ALA A 392 -2.48 -12.18 -24.17
N GLN A 393 -2.08 -13.21 -24.93
CA GLN A 393 -0.90 -13.15 -25.79
C GLN A 393 -1.08 -12.14 -26.93
N ASP A 394 -2.25 -12.12 -27.58
CA ASP A 394 -2.55 -11.14 -28.62
C ASP A 394 -2.67 -9.71 -28.06
N MET A 395 -3.35 -9.53 -26.93
CA MET A 395 -3.45 -8.26 -26.22
C MET A 395 -2.08 -7.71 -25.83
N ALA A 396 -1.16 -8.56 -25.37
CA ALA A 396 0.20 -8.15 -25.00
C ALA A 396 0.98 -7.55 -26.18
N VAL A 397 0.75 -8.04 -27.40
CA VAL A 397 1.35 -7.49 -28.63
C VAL A 397 0.59 -6.23 -29.05
N THR A 398 -0.73 -6.30 -29.09
CA THR A 398 -1.62 -5.22 -29.52
C THR A 398 -1.45 -3.95 -28.67
N PHE A 399 -1.25 -4.11 -27.36
CA PHE A 399 -1.08 -2.98 -26.43
C PHE A 399 0.33 -2.40 -26.39
N GLN A 400 1.30 -2.89 -27.17
CA GLN A 400 2.63 -2.26 -27.24
C GLN A 400 2.56 -0.80 -27.70
N VAL A 401 1.56 -0.44 -28.52
CA VAL A 401 1.33 0.94 -28.95
C VAL A 401 0.99 1.89 -27.80
N LEU A 402 0.56 1.35 -26.65
CA LEU A 402 0.22 2.12 -25.45
C LEU A 402 1.44 2.47 -24.58
N ALA A 403 2.62 1.90 -24.89
CA ALA A 403 3.86 2.25 -24.19
C ALA A 403 4.28 3.71 -24.41
N ASN A 404 3.80 4.36 -25.49
CA ASN A 404 4.03 5.78 -25.77
C ASN A 404 2.69 6.53 -25.92
N PRO A 405 2.01 6.87 -24.81
CA PRO A 405 0.67 7.47 -24.83
C PRO A 405 0.59 8.79 -25.60
N GLU A 406 1.67 9.59 -25.60
CA GLU A 406 1.73 10.90 -26.26
C GLU A 406 1.61 10.82 -27.79
N ALA A 407 1.95 9.68 -28.38
CA ALA A 407 1.86 9.45 -29.83
C ALA A 407 0.50 8.88 -30.27
N LEU A 408 -0.42 8.61 -29.33
CA LEU A 408 -1.68 7.93 -29.62
C LEU A 408 -2.73 8.92 -30.15
N SER A 409 -3.28 8.63 -31.33
CA SER A 409 -4.48 9.32 -31.82
C SER A 409 -5.72 8.76 -31.12
N LEU A 410 -6.47 9.64 -30.44
CA LEU A 410 -7.66 9.29 -29.65
C LEU A 410 -8.95 9.76 -30.36
N PRO A 411 -10.07 9.02 -30.26
CA PRO A 411 -10.22 7.74 -29.54
C PRO A 411 -9.54 6.57 -30.28
N LYS A 412 -8.96 5.64 -29.50
CA LYS A 412 -8.32 4.43 -30.03
C LYS A 412 -9.11 3.20 -29.61
N THR A 413 -9.63 2.45 -30.58
CA THR A 413 -10.39 1.21 -30.33
C THR A 413 -9.60 -0.01 -30.75
N PHE A 414 -9.55 -0.99 -29.85
CA PHE A 414 -9.06 -2.35 -30.07
C PHE A 414 -10.26 -3.30 -30.06
N SER A 415 -10.33 -4.25 -31.00
CA SER A 415 -11.50 -5.11 -31.17
C SER A 415 -11.08 -6.54 -31.44
N TRP A 416 -11.74 -7.47 -30.76
CA TRP A 416 -11.65 -8.91 -30.95
C TRP A 416 -13.07 -9.44 -31.24
N PRO A 417 -13.55 -9.34 -32.49
CA PRO A 417 -14.94 -9.66 -32.84
C PRO A 417 -15.32 -11.11 -32.55
N ASP A 418 -14.39 -12.04 -32.78
CA ASP A 418 -14.49 -13.46 -32.47
C ASP A 418 -14.63 -13.74 -30.96
N LYS A 419 -14.14 -12.83 -30.11
CA LYS A 419 -14.30 -12.86 -28.65
C LYS A 419 -15.42 -11.95 -28.16
N ARG A 420 -16.10 -11.21 -29.05
CA ARG A 420 -17.15 -10.22 -28.71
C ARG A 420 -16.68 -9.20 -27.64
N LEU A 421 -15.42 -8.77 -27.77
CA LEU A 421 -14.78 -7.83 -26.86
C LEU A 421 -14.23 -6.64 -27.66
N SER A 422 -14.47 -5.44 -27.16
CA SER A 422 -13.75 -4.26 -27.61
C SER A 422 -13.32 -3.38 -26.43
N ILE A 423 -12.23 -2.65 -26.64
CA ILE A 423 -11.67 -1.74 -25.66
C ILE A 423 -11.38 -0.41 -26.36
N THR A 424 -11.96 0.68 -25.87
CA THR A 424 -11.71 2.03 -26.38
C THR A 424 -11.01 2.87 -25.34
N ILE A 425 -9.91 3.49 -25.74
CA ILE A 425 -9.22 4.52 -24.97
C ILE A 425 -9.67 5.87 -25.50
N VAL A 426 -10.13 6.74 -24.61
CA VAL A 426 -10.57 8.11 -24.90
C VAL A 426 -9.64 9.13 -24.25
N SER A 427 -9.62 10.35 -24.79
CA SER A 427 -8.86 11.44 -24.15
C SER A 427 -9.43 11.78 -22.78
N ASP A 428 -8.56 12.24 -21.89
CA ASP A 428 -8.97 12.76 -20.58
C ASP A 428 -9.82 14.04 -20.65
N LYS A 429 -10.07 14.59 -21.86
CA LYS A 429 -10.58 15.95 -22.04
C LYS A 429 -11.94 16.20 -21.36
N LEU A 430 -11.74 16.91 -20.25
CA LEU A 430 -12.49 17.88 -19.44
C LEU A 430 -13.71 17.34 -18.68
#